data_AF-A0A533B687-F1
#
_entry.id   AF-A0A533B687-F1
#
_cell.length_a   1.000
_cell.length_b   1.000
_cell.length_c   1.000
_cell.angle_alpha   90.00
_cell.angle_beta   90.00
_cell.angle_gamma   90.00
#
_symmetry.space_group_name_H-M   'P 1'
#
loop_
_entity.id
_entity.type
_entity.pdbx_description
1 polymer ?
#
loop_
_entity_poly.entity_id
_entity_poly.type
_entity_poly.pdbx_seq_one_letter_code
_entity_poly.pdbx_strand_id
1 'polypeptide(L)'
;MPTSRCYLGYAAMIQILEAMQRAGSTDTAGLIKSLEGHEFDGLKEGKSTFRAWDHQHVQDVLVGEAFGKEMGLGYYKIIATVPGDTVAGTVNHNTCKL
;
A
#
# COMPACT_ATOMS: atom_id res chain seq x y z
N MET A 1 5.44 -17.12 9.29
CA MET A 1 4.82 -15.79 9.44
C MET A 1 5.01 -15.03 8.13
N PRO A 2 3.97 -14.38 7.57
CA PRO A 2 4.09 -13.60 6.34
C PRO A 2 5.06 -12.43 6.51
N THR A 3 5.82 -12.11 5.46
CA THR A 3 6.69 -10.92 5.42
C THR A 3 5.95 -9.74 4.80
N SER A 4 6.52 -8.53 4.89
CA SER A 4 5.99 -7.34 4.20
C SER A 4 5.80 -7.57 2.70
N ARG A 5 6.69 -8.34 2.04
CA ARG A 5 6.55 -8.70 0.62
C ARG A 5 5.36 -9.61 0.34
N CYS A 6 5.08 -10.57 1.24
CA CYS A 6 3.90 -11.42 1.13
C CYS A 6 2.62 -10.59 1.24
N TYR A 7 2.59 -9.66 2.21
CA TYR A 7 1.49 -8.73 2.41
C TYR A 7 1.25 -7.84 1.18
N LEU A 8 2.30 -7.21 0.64
CA LEU A 8 2.18 -6.33 -0.53
C LEU A 8 1.69 -7.08 -1.77
N GLY A 9 2.21 -8.28 -2.02
CA GLY A 9 1.76 -9.12 -3.13
C GLY A 9 0.29 -9.53 -2.99
N TYR A 10 -0.14 -9.90 -1.78
CA TYR A 10 -1.54 -10.23 -1.52
C TYR A 10 -2.46 -9.03 -1.74
N ALA A 11 -2.13 -7.88 -1.15
CA ALA A 11 -2.93 -6.66 -1.30
C ALA A 11 -3.05 -6.24 -2.77
N ALA A 12 -1.94 -6.20 -3.52
CA ALA A 12 -1.95 -5.84 -4.93
C ALA A 12 -2.86 -6.77 -5.76
N MET A 13 -2.75 -8.09 -5.56
CA MET A 13 -3.54 -9.05 -6.33
C MET A 13 -5.04 -8.97 -6.02
N ILE A 14 -5.41 -8.86 -4.74
CA ILE A 14 -6.83 -8.68 -4.35
C ILE A 14 -7.38 -7.39 -4.98
N GLN A 15 -6.64 -6.30 -4.92
CA GLN A 15 -7.10 -5.02 -5.45
C GLN A 15 -7.22 -4.99 -6.97
N ILE A 16 -6.37 -5.70 -7.71
CA ILE A 16 -6.54 -5.89 -9.15
C ILE A 16 -7.82 -6.68 -9.45
N LEU A 17 -8.08 -7.77 -8.73
CA LEU A 17 -9.29 -8.58 -8.92
C LEU A 17 -10.56 -7.80 -8.59
N GLU A 18 -10.56 -7.03 -7.49
CA GLU A 18 -11.68 -6.17 -7.14
C GLU A 18 -11.86 -5.03 -8.15
N ALA A 19 -10.77 -4.47 -8.69
CA ALA A 19 -10.85 -3.46 -9.76
C ALA A 19 -11.47 -4.03 -11.04
N MET A 20 -11.13 -5.27 -11.42
CA MET A 20 -11.77 -5.98 -12.54
C MET A 20 -13.28 -6.17 -12.30
N GLN A 21 -13.67 -6.55 -11.07
CA GLN A 21 -15.08 -6.70 -10.70
C GLN A 21 -15.84 -5.38 -10.77
N ARG A 22 -15.28 -4.29 -10.22
CA ARG A 22 -15.88 -2.94 -10.27
C ARG A 22 -15.98 -2.41 -11.70
N ALA A 23 -14.96 -2.65 -12.53
CA ALA A 23 -14.91 -2.20 -13.92
C ALA A 23 -15.74 -3.07 -14.87
N GLY A 24 -16.09 -4.31 -14.46
CA GLY A 24 -16.74 -5.30 -15.32
C GLY A 24 -15.88 -5.67 -16.55
N SER A 25 -14.57 -5.52 -16.47
CA SER A 25 -13.65 -5.61 -17.60
C SER A 25 -12.25 -6.03 -17.13
N THR A 26 -11.45 -6.54 -18.05
CA THR A 26 -10.01 -6.77 -17.88
C THR A 26 -9.16 -5.81 -18.72
N ASP A 27 -9.79 -4.84 -19.38
CA ASP A 27 -9.11 -3.80 -20.14
C ASP A 27 -8.27 -2.90 -19.21
N THR A 28 -7.05 -2.60 -19.65
CA THR A 28 -6.05 -1.92 -18.82
C THR A 28 -6.49 -0.50 -18.45
N ALA A 29 -7.06 0.26 -19.38
CA ALA A 29 -7.50 1.63 -19.11
C ALA A 29 -8.68 1.67 -18.12
N GLY A 30 -9.60 0.71 -18.25
CA GLY A 30 -10.69 0.52 -17.29
C GLY A 30 -10.18 0.18 -15.88
N LEU A 31 -9.17 -0.67 -15.78
CA LEU A 31 -8.55 -1.05 -14.51
C LEU A 31 -7.83 0.12 -13.84
N ILE A 32 -7.02 0.87 -14.58
CA ILE A 32 -6.31 2.06 -14.06
C ILE A 32 -7.32 3.02 -13.45
N LYS A 33 -8.37 3.37 -14.20
CA LYS A 33 -9.42 4.29 -13.74
C LYS A 33 -10.18 3.78 -12.51
N SER A 34 -10.33 2.46 -12.37
CA SER A 34 -10.97 1.81 -11.22
C SER A 34 -10.08 1.78 -9.97
N LEU A 35 -8.76 1.92 -10.14
CA LEU A 35 -7.78 1.96 -9.06
C LEU A 35 -7.44 3.40 -8.64
N GLU A 36 -7.44 4.37 -9.54
CA GLU A 36 -7.12 5.77 -9.24
C GLU A 36 -8.02 6.36 -8.15
N GLY A 37 -7.42 6.73 -7.02
CA GLY A 37 -8.11 7.28 -5.85
C GLY A 37 -8.88 6.22 -5.04
N HIS A 38 -8.75 4.94 -5.36
CA HIS A 38 -9.47 3.88 -4.66
C HIS A 38 -8.92 3.68 -3.24
N GLU A 39 -9.80 3.81 -2.24
CA GLU A 39 -9.53 3.50 -0.83
C GLU A 39 -9.99 2.09 -0.48
N PHE A 40 -9.19 1.38 0.31
CA PHE A 40 -9.49 0.03 0.77
C PHE A 40 -8.89 -0.26 2.15
N ASP A 41 -9.38 -1.32 2.81
CA ASP A 41 -8.78 -1.85 4.03
C ASP A 41 -7.47 -2.57 3.68
N GLY A 42 -6.36 -1.96 4.06
CA GLY A 42 -5.01 -2.48 3.85
C GLY A 42 -4.49 -3.30 5.02
N LEU A 43 -5.32 -3.74 5.96
CA LEU A 43 -4.91 -4.52 7.15
C LEU A 43 -3.93 -3.77 8.07
N LYS A 44 -4.03 -2.44 8.10
CA LYS A 44 -3.34 -1.54 9.04
C LYS A 44 -4.39 -0.66 9.72
N GLU A 45 -3.97 0.14 10.71
CA GLU A 45 -4.90 1.01 11.46
C GLU A 45 -5.59 2.02 10.54
N GLY A 46 -4.83 2.67 9.65
CA GLY A 46 -5.31 3.57 8.62
C GLY A 46 -5.68 2.89 7.30
N LYS A 47 -6.45 3.61 6.49
CA LYS A 47 -6.85 3.16 5.16
C LYS A 47 -5.65 3.14 4.21
N SER A 48 -5.72 2.24 3.23
CA SER A 48 -4.85 2.25 2.07
C SER A 48 -5.52 2.95 0.89
N THR A 49 -4.72 3.62 0.05
CA THR A 49 -5.21 4.28 -1.17
C THR A 49 -4.23 4.09 -2.32
N PHE A 50 -4.72 3.81 -3.53
CA PHE A 50 -3.92 4.01 -4.75
C PHE A 50 -4.08 5.46 -5.21
N ARG A 51 -3.06 6.28 -4.95
CA ARG A 51 -3.12 7.71 -5.19
C ARG A 51 -3.17 8.02 -6.69
N ALA A 52 -4.13 8.83 -7.12
CA ALA A 52 -4.41 9.02 -8.54
C ALA A 52 -3.27 9.70 -9.33
N TRP A 53 -2.57 10.67 -8.74
CA TRP A 53 -1.63 11.52 -9.49
C TRP A 53 -0.24 10.90 -9.70
N ASP A 54 0.12 9.83 -8.99
CA ASP A 54 1.39 9.10 -9.19
C ASP A 54 1.26 7.57 -9.07
N HIS A 55 0.04 7.05 -8.94
CA HIS A 55 -0.27 5.63 -8.79
C HIS A 55 0.42 4.95 -7.60
N GLN A 56 0.91 5.72 -6.61
CA GLN A 56 1.51 5.18 -5.41
C GLN A 56 0.46 4.53 -4.51
N HIS A 57 0.70 3.31 -4.04
CA HIS A 57 -0.03 2.74 -2.90
C HIS A 57 0.43 3.43 -1.62
N VAL A 58 -0.40 4.33 -1.11
CA VAL A 58 -0.21 5.05 0.15
C VAL A 58 -0.88 4.25 1.27
N GLN A 59 -0.14 4.01 2.35
CA GLN A 59 -0.55 3.21 3.49
C GLN A 59 0.31 3.58 4.70
N ASP A 60 -0.17 3.28 5.91
CA ASP A 60 0.61 3.51 7.12
C ASP A 60 1.94 2.78 7.11
N VAL A 61 2.94 3.37 7.74
CA VAL A 61 4.28 2.80 7.90
C VAL A 61 4.50 2.42 9.35
N LEU A 62 4.88 1.17 9.58
CA LEU A 62 5.20 0.66 10.92
C LEU A 62 6.69 0.88 11.19
N VAL A 63 7.00 1.54 12.31
CA VAL A 63 8.36 1.71 12.80
C VAL A 63 8.62 0.64 13.86
N GLY A 64 9.57 -0.25 13.56
CA GLY A 64 9.95 -1.35 14.43
C GLY A 64 11.33 -1.15 15.04
N GLU A 65 11.45 -1.32 16.34
CA GLU A 65 12.73 -1.45 17.03
C GLU A 65 13.14 -2.93 17.03
N ALA A 66 14.33 -3.22 16.49
CA ALA A 66 14.86 -4.59 16.46
C ALA A 66 15.22 -5.08 17.88
N PHE A 67 14.83 -6.30 18.20
CA PHE A 67 15.05 -6.98 19.47
C PHE A 67 15.70 -8.34 19.19
N GLY A 68 16.77 -8.73 19.88
CA GLY A 68 17.43 -10.03 19.69
C GLY A 68 18.54 -10.07 18.63
N LYS A 69 19.45 -11.05 18.74
CA LYS A 69 20.69 -11.18 17.95
C LYS A 69 20.56 -12.05 16.69
N GLU A 70 19.51 -12.85 16.56
CA GLU A 70 19.34 -13.76 15.42
C GLU A 70 18.36 -13.16 14.39
N MET A 71 18.58 -13.39 13.09
CA MET A 71 17.67 -12.93 12.04
C MET A 71 16.46 -13.87 11.93
N GLY A 72 15.25 -13.35 12.13
CA GLY A 72 14.01 -14.15 12.16
C GLY A 72 12.74 -13.32 12.38
N LEU A 73 11.58 -13.95 12.25
CA LEU A 73 10.31 -13.29 11.93
C LEU A 73 9.51 -12.76 13.14
N GLY A 74 10.18 -12.43 14.26
CA GLY A 74 9.55 -12.04 15.54
C GLY A 74 10.32 -11.00 16.36
N TYR A 75 11.16 -10.19 15.71
CA TYR A 75 12.18 -9.36 16.38
C TYR A 75 11.88 -7.86 16.37
N TYR A 76 10.65 -7.42 16.08
CA TYR A 76 10.35 -5.99 16.12
C TYR A 76 9.30 -5.69 17.17
N LYS A 77 9.65 -4.79 18.10
CA LYS A 77 8.66 -4.06 18.87
C LYS A 77 8.19 -2.90 18.00
N ILE A 78 6.91 -2.87 17.64
CA ILE A 78 6.33 -1.71 16.96
C ILE A 78 6.32 -0.56 17.98
N ILE A 79 7.03 0.52 17.66
CA ILE A 79 7.15 1.70 18.52
C ILE A 79 6.32 2.88 18.01
N ALA A 80 5.95 2.85 16.73
CA ALA A 80 5.05 3.83 16.14
C ALA A 80 4.36 3.28 14.88
N THR A 81 3.15 3.77 14.64
CA THR A 81 2.46 3.72 13.35
C THR A 81 2.44 5.14 12.81
N VAL A 82 2.97 5.34 11.61
CA VAL A 82 3.05 6.65 10.97
C VAL A 82 2.05 6.69 9.81
N PRO A 83 1.10 7.64 9.78
CA PRO A 83 0.11 7.74 8.72
C PRO A 83 0.74 7.86 7.33
N GLY A 84 0.21 7.15 6.34
CA GLY A 84 0.81 7.06 5.01
C GLY A 84 0.97 8.40 4.29
N ASP A 85 0.05 9.33 4.49
CA ASP A 85 0.06 10.68 3.93
C ASP A 85 1.21 11.55 4.44
N THR A 86 1.68 11.31 5.67
CA THR A 86 2.83 12.02 6.26
C THR A 86 4.17 11.52 5.71
N VAL A 87 4.23 10.28 5.22
CA VAL A 87 5.47 9.65 4.70
C VAL A 87 5.55 9.72 3.18
N ALA A 88 4.40 9.62 2.50
CA ALA A 88 4.36 9.65 1.05
C ALA A 88 4.80 11.02 0.51
N GLY A 89 5.64 11.01 -0.53
CA GLY A 89 6.06 12.24 -1.20
C GLY A 89 4.87 13.05 -1.71
N THR A 90 4.98 14.37 -1.67
CA THR A 90 3.95 15.29 -2.18
C THR A 90 4.13 15.55 -3.68
N VAL A 91 3.09 16.05 -4.35
CA VAL A 91 3.12 16.44 -5.79
C VAL A 91 4.31 17.34 -6.14
N ASN A 92 4.62 18.32 -5.27
CA ASN A 92 5.69 19.30 -5.52
C ASN A 92 7.10 18.71 -5.42
N HIS A 93 7.25 17.58 -4.72
CA HIS A 93 8.54 16.93 -4.47
C HIS A 93 8.73 15.65 -5.31
N ASN A 94 7.76 15.32 -6.17
CA ASN A 94 7.80 14.13 -7.03
C ASN A 94 8.00 14.53 -8.51
N THR A 95 8.78 13.73 -9.24
CA THR A 95 9.04 13.90 -10.68
C THR A 95 7.92 13.34 -11.56
N CYS A 96 6.96 12.59 -11.00
CA CYS A 96 5.84 12.01 -11.74
C CYS A 96 4.96 13.09 -12.39
N LYS A 97 4.60 12.85 -13.67
CA LYS A 97 3.72 13.69 -14.50
C LYS A 97 2.82 12.73 -15.31
N LEU A 98 1.70 12.35 -14.72
CA LEU A 98 0.63 11.58 -15.37
C LEU A 98 -0.34 12.51 -16.11
#